data_AF-A0A6P0NTT0-F1
#
_entry.id   AF-A0A6P0NTT0-F1
#
_cell.length_a   1.000
_cell.length_b   1.000
_cell.length_c   1.000
_cell.angle_alpha   90.00
_cell.angle_beta   90.00
_cell.angle_gamma   90.00
#
_symmetry.space_group_name_H-M   'P 1'
#
loop_
_entity.id
_entity.type
_entity.pdbx_description
1 polymer ?
#
loop_
_entity_poly.entity_id
_entity_poly.type
_entity_poly.pdbx_seq_one_letter_code
_entity_poly.pdbx_strand_id
1 'polypeptide(L)'
;MSEEATEAKDEQDRYECRACGYIYEPKKGSSTGNIPPGTAFSDLPPGWRCPVCGAIKVQFVNVGPAEGPSGFKENLGYGFGVNTLTPSQKNILIFGALAAGFLFFLSLYGLR
;
A
#
# COMPACT_ATOMS: atom_id res chain seq x y z
N MET A 1 -12.82 19.88 -13.35
CA MET A 1 -12.43 18.45 -13.40
C MET A 1 -11.53 18.14 -12.22
N SER A 2 -12.12 18.01 -11.03
CA SER A 2 -11.35 17.88 -9.77
C SER A 2 -12.02 17.02 -8.71
N GLU A 3 -13.27 16.58 -8.92
CA GLU A 3 -14.04 15.84 -7.92
C GLU A 3 -13.90 14.31 -8.06
N GLU A 4 -13.56 13.79 -9.25
CA GLU A 4 -13.47 12.33 -9.49
C GLU A 4 -12.24 11.64 -8.86
N ALA A 5 -11.19 12.40 -8.49
CA ALA A 5 -9.94 11.81 -7.99
C ALA A 5 -9.95 11.49 -6.48
N THR A 6 -10.94 11.98 -5.73
CA THR A 6 -11.04 11.78 -4.28
C THR A 6 -11.93 10.60 -3.89
N GLU A 7 -12.96 10.27 -4.67
CA GLU A 7 -13.87 9.14 -4.37
C GLU A 7 -13.30 7.79 -4.81
N ALA A 8 -12.69 7.69 -6.00
CA ALA A 8 -12.10 6.43 -6.48
C ALA A 8 -10.88 5.95 -5.67
N LYS A 9 -10.35 6.80 -4.78
CA LYS A 9 -9.16 6.50 -3.99
C LYS A 9 -9.48 5.68 -2.73
N ASP A 10 -10.63 5.90 -2.10
CA ASP A 10 -11.01 5.22 -0.86
C ASP A 10 -11.55 3.80 -1.10
N GLU A 11 -12.10 3.52 -2.29
CA GLU A 11 -12.66 2.21 -2.64
C GLU A 11 -11.63 1.06 -2.56
N GLN A 12 -10.35 1.36 -2.80
CA GLN A 12 -9.25 0.38 -2.75
C GLN A 12 -8.34 0.57 -1.53
N ASP A 13 -8.69 1.47 -0.61
CA ASP A 13 -7.93 1.66 0.60
C ASP A 13 -8.04 0.44 1.52
N ARG A 14 -6.98 0.21 2.27
CA ARG A 14 -6.93 -0.87 3.25
C ARG A 14 -7.48 -0.39 4.58
N TYR A 15 -8.02 -1.33 5.32
CA TYR A 15 -8.64 -1.05 6.61
C TYR A 15 -8.03 -1.94 7.69
N GLU A 16 -7.52 -1.35 8.77
CA GLU A 16 -6.91 -2.07 9.87
C GLU A 16 -7.87 -2.18 11.07
N CYS A 17 -8.03 -3.39 11.59
CA CYS A 17 -8.80 -3.65 12.80
C CYS A 17 -8.04 -3.15 14.03
N ARG A 18 -8.60 -2.15 14.73
CA ARG A 18 -7.98 -1.59 15.95
C ARG A 18 -7.93 -2.56 17.13
N ALA A 19 -8.71 -3.63 17.09
CA ALA A 19 -8.75 -4.63 18.15
C ALA A 19 -7.62 -5.67 18.07
N CYS A 20 -7.14 -6.00 16.87
CA CYS A 20 -6.13 -7.07 16.69
C CYS A 20 -5.06 -6.82 15.62
N GLY A 21 -5.13 -5.72 14.86
CA GLY A 21 -4.18 -5.40 13.79
C GLY A 21 -4.42 -6.12 12.46
N TYR A 22 -5.54 -6.85 12.30
CA TYR A 22 -5.88 -7.46 11.01
C TYR A 22 -6.12 -6.38 9.94
N ILE A 23 -5.46 -6.49 8.79
CA ILE A 23 -5.62 -5.59 7.65
C ILE A 23 -6.51 -6.25 6.59
N TYR A 24 -7.66 -5.63 6.33
CA TYR A 24 -8.49 -5.95 5.17
C TYR A 24 -7.92 -5.24 3.93
N GLU A 25 -7.68 -6.02 2.87
CA GLU A 25 -7.22 -5.52 1.58
C GLU A 25 -8.29 -5.79 0.52
N PRO A 26 -8.94 -4.75 -0.05
CA PRO A 26 -9.98 -4.94 -1.07
C PRO A 26 -9.51 -5.81 -2.23
N LYS A 27 -8.26 -5.61 -2.69
CA LYS A 27 -7.66 -6.40 -3.78
C LYS A 27 -7.55 -7.89 -3.50
N LYS A 28 -7.45 -8.31 -2.23
CA LYS A 28 -7.35 -9.71 -1.83
C LYS A 28 -8.69 -10.28 -1.35
N GLY A 29 -9.62 -9.42 -0.90
CA GLY A 29 -10.83 -9.84 -0.23
C GLY A 29 -10.53 -10.49 1.12
N SER A 30 -11.41 -11.39 1.57
CA SER A 30 -11.26 -12.13 2.82
C SER A 30 -11.71 -13.57 2.64
N SER A 31 -10.74 -14.49 2.52
CA SER A 31 -11.02 -15.93 2.33
C SER A 31 -11.80 -16.53 3.51
N THR A 32 -11.42 -16.21 4.74
CA THR A 32 -12.11 -16.67 5.95
C THR A 32 -13.53 -16.07 6.08
N GLY A 33 -13.78 -14.93 5.45
CA GLY A 33 -15.08 -14.26 5.44
C GLY A 33 -15.93 -14.51 4.20
N ASN A 34 -15.48 -15.37 3.26
CA ASN A 34 -16.09 -15.57 1.94
C ASN A 34 -16.31 -14.26 1.16
N ILE A 35 -15.39 -13.31 1.27
CA ILE A 35 -15.42 -12.04 0.53
C ILE A 35 -14.48 -12.17 -0.67
N PRO A 36 -14.98 -12.02 -1.91
CA PRO A 36 -14.16 -12.16 -3.10
C PRO A 36 -13.12 -11.03 -3.22
N PRO A 37 -12.02 -11.27 -3.94
CA PRO A 37 -11.09 -10.21 -4.33
C PRO A 37 -11.81 -9.08 -5.09
N GLY A 38 -11.43 -7.84 -4.81
CA GLY A 38 -12.00 -6.65 -5.43
C GLY A 38 -13.18 -6.02 -4.66
N THR A 39 -13.66 -6.63 -3.58
CA THR A 39 -14.74 -6.03 -2.76
C THR A 39 -14.21 -4.86 -1.94
N ALA A 40 -14.74 -3.65 -2.15
CA ALA A 40 -14.40 -2.49 -1.34
C ALA A 40 -14.80 -2.70 0.13
N PHE A 41 -14.12 -2.02 1.05
CA PHE A 41 -14.49 -2.14 2.47
C PHE A 41 -15.91 -1.62 2.72
N SER A 42 -16.34 -0.57 2.03
CA SER A 42 -17.73 -0.05 2.04
C SER A 42 -18.76 -1.11 1.69
N ASP A 43 -18.44 -1.99 0.73
CA ASP A 43 -19.35 -2.99 0.17
C ASP A 43 -19.42 -4.28 1.00
N LEU A 44 -18.63 -4.37 2.06
CA LEU A 44 -18.71 -5.51 2.98
C LEU A 44 -20.11 -5.63 3.59
N PRO A 45 -20.66 -6.86 3.69
CA PRO A 45 -21.96 -7.10 4.29
C PRO A 45 -22.11 -6.48 5.69
N PRO A 46 -23.30 -6.01 6.09
CA PRO A 46 -23.51 -5.34 7.37
C PRO A 46 -23.20 -6.23 8.60
N GLY A 47 -23.30 -7.56 8.44
CA GLY A 47 -22.94 -8.55 9.47
C GLY A 47 -21.49 -9.02 9.44
N TRP A 48 -20.66 -8.49 8.53
CA TRP A 48 -19.27 -8.90 8.41
C TRP A 48 -18.49 -8.54 9.68
N ARG A 49 -17.64 -9.48 10.12
CA ARG A 49 -16.81 -9.36 11.31
C ARG A 49 -15.37 -9.66 10.95
N CYS A 50 -14.45 -9.08 11.72
CA CYS A 50 -13.03 -9.37 11.61
C CYS A 50 -12.82 -10.90 11.69
N PRO A 51 -12.19 -11.54 10.69
CA PRO A 51 -12.00 -12.98 10.67
C PRO A 51 -11.03 -13.48 11.75
N VAL A 52 -10.26 -12.57 12.36
CA VAL A 52 -9.28 -12.89 13.40
C VAL A 52 -9.88 -12.77 14.80
N CYS A 53 -10.61 -11.70 15.11
CA CYS A 53 -11.08 -11.41 16.47
C CYS A 53 -12.59 -11.23 16.63
N GLY A 54 -13.37 -11.28 15.54
CA GLY A 54 -14.83 -11.13 15.58
C GLY A 54 -15.34 -9.69 15.80
N ALA A 55 -14.44 -8.70 15.83
CA ALA A 55 -14.81 -7.29 15.94
C ALA A 55 -15.67 -6.82 14.76
N ILE A 56 -16.58 -5.88 15.01
CA ILE A 56 -17.46 -5.31 13.98
C ILE A 56 -16.72 -4.33 13.06
N LYS A 57 -17.29 -4.07 11.89
CA LYS A 57 -16.76 -3.15 10.86
C LYS A 57 -16.36 -1.77 11.41
N VAL A 58 -17.07 -1.25 12.40
CA VAL A 58 -16.81 0.07 13.03
C VAL A 58 -15.45 0.13 13.76
N GLN A 59 -14.88 -1.02 14.14
CA GLN A 59 -13.55 -1.07 14.79
C GLN A 59 -12.39 -0.98 13.79
N PHE A 60 -12.67 -0.83 12.51
CA PHE A 60 -11.65 -0.68 11.49
C PHE A 60 -11.39 0.79 11.17
N VAL A 61 -10.13 1.11 10.90
CA VAL A 61 -9.70 2.43 10.46
C VAL A 61 -9.09 2.33 9.06
N ASN A 62 -9.37 3.31 8.20
CA ASN A 62 -8.69 3.44 6.91
C ASN A 62 -7.19 3.72 7.18
N VAL A 63 -6.32 2.90 6.59
CA VAL A 63 -4.85 3.05 6.63
C VAL A 63 -4.26 3.40 5.26
N GLY A 64 -5.11 3.80 4.33
CA GLY A 64 -4.76 4.25 3.00
C GLY A 64 -4.47 3.14 1.99
N PRO A 65 -4.00 3.51 0.80
CA PRO A 65 -3.89 2.60 -0.34
C PRO A 65 -2.71 1.64 -0.18
N ALA A 66 -2.79 0.54 -0.92
CA ALA A 66 -1.77 -0.50 -0.81
C ALA A 66 -0.36 -0.02 -1.17
N GLU A 67 -0.29 0.78 -2.23
CA GLU A 67 0.92 1.29 -2.88
C GLU A 67 1.17 2.78 -2.57
N GLY A 68 0.73 3.26 -1.40
CA GLY A 68 0.95 4.65 -0.98
C GLY A 68 2.41 4.96 -0.62
N PRO A 69 2.83 6.24 -0.66
CA PRO A 69 4.09 6.67 -0.06
C PRO A 69 4.12 6.29 1.42
N SER A 70 5.26 5.79 1.91
CA SER A 70 5.37 5.36 3.30
C SER A 70 5.58 6.53 4.27
N GLY A 71 4.97 6.45 5.46
CA GLY A 71 5.15 7.40 6.55
C GLY A 71 4.04 8.44 6.69
N PHE A 72 4.34 9.49 7.46
CA PHE A 72 3.43 10.59 7.75
C PHE A 72 3.34 11.57 6.58
N LYS A 73 2.14 12.11 6.30
CA LYS A 73 1.90 13.02 5.15
C LYS A 73 2.77 14.28 5.24
N GLU A 74 3.04 14.73 6.46
CA GLU A 74 3.84 15.91 6.79
C GLU A 74 5.30 15.77 6.36
N ASN A 75 5.83 14.54 6.29
CA ASN A 75 7.23 14.27 5.94
C ASN A 75 7.45 13.94 4.47
N LEU A 76 6.39 13.90 3.65
CA LEU A 76 6.50 13.58 2.23
C LEU A 76 7.33 14.60 1.44
N GLY A 77 7.35 15.86 1.89
CA GLY A 77 8.15 16.94 1.29
C GLY A 77 9.61 17.02 1.75
N TYR A 78 10.03 16.19 2.71
CA TYR A 78 11.39 16.23 3.24
C TYR A 78 12.41 15.61 2.29
N GLY A 79 13.63 16.18 2.21
CA GLY A 79 14.75 15.60 1.47
C GLY A 79 14.69 15.78 -0.05
N PHE A 80 15.15 14.78 -0.80
CA PHE A 80 15.37 14.86 -2.26
C PHE A 80 14.19 14.33 -3.09
N GLY A 81 12.95 14.50 -2.62
CA GLY A 81 11.76 14.07 -3.38
C GLY A 81 11.53 12.55 -3.48
N VAL A 82 12.38 11.72 -2.88
CA VAL A 82 12.21 10.24 -2.88
C VAL A 82 11.17 9.73 -1.87
N ASN A 83 10.66 10.61 -1.00
CA ASN A 83 9.67 10.25 0.03
C ASN A 83 8.24 10.20 -0.51
N THR A 84 7.99 10.68 -1.72
CA THR A 84 6.70 10.55 -2.42
C THR A 84 6.62 9.27 -3.27
N LEU A 85 7.71 8.52 -3.41
CA LEU A 85 7.76 7.30 -4.19
C LEU A 85 7.03 6.16 -3.49
N THR A 86 6.38 5.30 -4.28
CA THR A 86 5.84 4.04 -3.77
C THR A 86 6.99 3.10 -3.35
N PRO A 87 6.73 2.11 -2.47
CA PRO A 87 7.75 1.13 -2.08
C PRO A 87 8.38 0.43 -3.30
N SER A 88 7.56 0.09 -4.29
CA SER A 88 7.99 -0.54 -5.54
C SER A 88 8.91 0.36 -6.37
N GLN A 89 8.55 1.64 -6.53
CA GLN A 89 9.39 2.62 -7.23
C GLN A 89 10.73 2.84 -6.53
N LYS A 90 10.72 2.91 -5.19
CA LYS A 90 11.93 3.07 -4.37
C LYS A 90 12.85 1.87 -4.50
N ASN A 91 12.29 0.66 -4.49
CA ASN A 91 13.06 -0.57 -4.71
C ASN A 91 13.71 -0.59 -6.10
N ILE A 92 12.96 -0.24 -7.15
CA ILE A 92 13.52 -0.15 -8.52
C ILE A 92 14.67 0.84 -8.57
N LEU A 93 14.52 2.02 -7.97
CA LEU A 93 15.56 3.05 -7.94
C LEU A 93 16.83 2.57 -7.22
N ILE A 94 16.67 1.95 -6.04
CA ILE A 94 17.80 1.44 -5.24
C ILE A 94 18.53 0.32 -5.97
N PHE A 95 17.81 -0.74 -6.36
CA PHE A 95 18.45 -1.91 -6.97
C PHE A 95 18.93 -1.62 -8.39
N GLY A 96 18.24 -0.76 -9.14
CA GLY A 96 18.69 -0.29 -10.45
C GLY A 96 19.99 0.49 -10.36
N ALA A 97 20.11 1.42 -9.40
CA ALA A 97 21.34 2.17 -9.19
C ALA A 97 22.51 1.27 -8.74
N LEU A 98 22.25 0.33 -7.83
CA LEU A 98 23.25 -0.65 -7.39
C LEU A 98 23.74 -1.52 -8.55
N ALA A 99 22.82 -2.03 -9.39
CA ALA A 99 23.17 -2.83 -10.56
C ALA A 99 23.94 -2.01 -11.60
N ALA A 100 23.51 -0.79 -11.89
CA ALA A 100 24.21 0.10 -12.81
C ALA A 100 25.62 0.44 -12.31
N GLY A 101 25.77 0.73 -11.01
CA GLY A 101 27.08 0.96 -10.39
C GLY A 101 27.98 -0.27 -10.48
N PHE A 102 27.45 -1.46 -10.18
CA PHE A 102 28.19 -2.72 -10.32
C PHE A 102 28.67 -2.96 -11.76
N LEU A 103 27.79 -2.78 -12.75
CA LEU A 103 28.15 -2.90 -14.16
C LEU A 103 29.16 -1.83 -14.60
N PHE A 104 29.04 -0.59 -14.10
CA PHE A 104 30.01 0.46 -14.34
C PHE A 104 31.40 0.05 -13.83
N PHE A 105 31.51 -0.43 -12.58
CA PHE A 105 32.79 -0.90 -12.05
C PHE A 105 33.34 -2.10 -12.83
N LEU A 106 32.49 -3.05 -13.23
CA LEU A 106 32.91 -4.17 -14.09
C LEU A 106 33.44 -3.69 -15.45
N SER A 107 32.83 -2.67 -16.04
CA SER A 107 33.27 -2.11 -17.32
C SER A 107 34.69 -1.54 -17.27
N LEU A 108 35.12 -1.04 -16.11
CA LEU A 108 36.48 -0.53 -15.91
C LEU A 108 37.54 -1.64 -15.97
N TYR A 109 37.20 -2.89 -15.66
CA TYR A 109 38.12 -4.02 -15.85
C TYR A 109 38.41 -4.30 -17.33
N GLY A 110 37.53 -3.85 -18.23
CA GLY A 110 37.69 -3.98 -19.68
C GLY A 110 38.56 -2.89 -20.32
N LEU A 111 38.96 -1.85 -19.58
CA LEU A 111 39.79 -0.73 -20.08
C LEU A 111 41.29 -1.05 -20.03
N ARG A 112 41.68 -2.32 -20.14
CA ARG A 112 43.09 -2.73 -20.25
C ARG A 112 43.59 -2.67 -21.69
#